data_AF-A0A2D9XH35-F1
#
_entry.id   AF-A0A2D9XH35-F1
#
_cell.length_a   1.000
_cell.length_b   1.000
_cell.length_c   1.000
_cell.angle_alpha   90.00
_cell.angle_beta   90.00
_cell.angle_gamma   90.00
#
_symmetry.space_group_name_H-M   'P 1'
#
loop_
_entity.id
_entity.type
_entity.pdbx_description
1 polymer ?
#
loop_
_entity_poly.entity_id
_entity_poly.type
_entity_poly.pdbx_seq_one_letter_code
_entity_poly.pdbx_strand_id
1 'polypeptide(L)'
;MKKINLDTWIQLIGMLSVVAGLIFVGIEMRQTQQVALAAQQQQRASALLDIIGSFSETDSPISWLDFVSENFDVSDEKNKALGENAAYQLWMVYENDHLQYELGLMDEEIWLSKLAAMRYLFNRCEFQAVNERALTFSSAKLTMLLGRPDDNKCD
;
A
#
# COMPACT_ATOMS: atom_id res chain seq x y z
N MET A 1 -2.13 -56.77 -34.00
CA MET A 1 -2.00 -55.46 -33.33
C MET A 1 -2.29 -54.36 -34.35
N LYS A 2 -3.24 -53.47 -34.07
CA LYS A 2 -3.65 -52.40 -34.99
C LYS A 2 -2.53 -51.34 -35.05
N LYS A 3 -1.92 -51.11 -36.22
CA LYS A 3 -0.91 -50.05 -36.38
C LYS A 3 -1.61 -48.70 -36.24
N ILE A 4 -1.22 -47.93 -35.23
CA ILE A 4 -1.72 -46.57 -35.04
C ILE A 4 -1.17 -45.73 -36.20
N ASN A 5 -2.03 -44.94 -36.85
CA ASN A 5 -1.64 -44.12 -38.00
C ASN A 5 -0.68 -43.01 -37.55
N LEU A 6 0.30 -42.68 -38.41
CA LEU A 6 1.28 -41.63 -38.16
C LEU A 6 0.59 -40.27 -37.93
N ASP A 7 -0.49 -40.00 -38.67
CA ASP A 7 -1.27 -38.77 -38.54
C ASP A 7 -1.88 -38.61 -37.13
N THR A 8 -2.32 -39.71 -36.53
CA THR A 8 -2.86 -39.71 -35.15
C THR A 8 -1.77 -39.37 -34.14
N TRP A 9 -0.53 -39.82 -34.36
CA TRP A 9 0.62 -39.45 -33.53
C TRP A 9 0.98 -37.98 -33.66
N ILE A 10 1.02 -37.46 -34.89
CA ILE A 10 1.32 -36.05 -35.16
C ILE A 10 0.26 -35.14 -34.53
N GLN A 11 -1.01 -35.49 -34.67
CA GLN A 11 -2.11 -34.74 -34.06
C GLN A 11 -2.05 -34.76 -32.53
N LEU A 12 -1.74 -35.92 -31.93
CA LEU A 12 -1.59 -36.04 -30.48
C LEU A 12 -0.43 -35.19 -29.95
N ILE A 13 0.71 -35.21 -30.63
CA ILE A 13 1.88 -34.37 -30.28
C ILE A 13 1.53 -32.88 -30.43
N GLY A 14 0.81 -32.50 -31.49
CA GLY A 14 0.36 -31.12 -31.69
C GLY A 14 -0.56 -30.62 -30.58
N MET A 15 -1.52 -31.45 -30.13
CA MET A 15 -2.38 -31.09 -29.01
C MET A 15 -1.60 -31.02 -27.69
N LEU A 16 -0.66 -31.95 -27.46
CA LEU A 16 0.22 -31.93 -26.30
C LEU A 16 1.12 -30.70 -26.25
N SER A 17 1.63 -30.23 -27.39
CA SER A 17 2.47 -29.03 -27.43
C SER A 17 1.67 -27.77 -27.08
N VAL A 18 0.42 -27.66 -27.53
CA VAL A 18 -0.48 -26.56 -27.15
C VAL A 18 -0.75 -26.58 -25.64
N VAL A 19 -1.08 -27.74 -25.07
CA VAL A 19 -1.30 -27.88 -23.62
C VAL A 19 -0.04 -27.53 -22.82
N ALA A 20 1.12 -28.01 -23.26
CA ALA A 20 2.40 -27.68 -22.62
C ALA A 20 2.68 -26.17 -22.68
N GLY A 21 2.38 -25.51 -23.81
CA GLY A 21 2.48 -24.06 -23.94
C GLY A 21 1.56 -23.31 -22.98
N LEU A 22 0.31 -23.75 -22.82
CA LEU A 22 -0.63 -23.14 -21.88
C LEU A 22 -0.19 -23.30 -20.42
N ILE A 23 0.36 -24.46 -20.05
CA ILE A 23 0.91 -24.69 -18.71
C ILE A 23 2.10 -23.75 -18.45
N PHE A 24 3.01 -23.63 -19.41
CA PHE A 24 4.16 -22.74 -19.30
C PHE A 24 3.73 -21.28 -19.09
N VAL A 25 2.79 -20.78 -19.89
CA VAL A 25 2.24 -19.43 -19.73
C VAL A 25 1.57 -19.25 -18.37
N GLY A 26 0.81 -20.23 -17.89
CA GLY A 26 0.17 -20.17 -16.57
C GLY A 26 1.18 -20.08 -15.42
N ILE A 27 2.31 -20.78 -15.52
CA ILE A 27 3.41 -20.70 -14.54
C ILE A 27 4.08 -19.33 -14.59
N GLU A 28 4.39 -18.83 -15.79
CA GLU A 28 5.04 -17.53 -15.99
C GLU A 28 4.17 -16.40 -15.44
N MET A 29 2.86 -16.39 -15.73
CA MET A 29 1.92 -15.39 -15.20
C MET A 29 1.89 -15.36 -13.67
N ARG A 30 1.90 -16.53 -13.01
CA ARG A 30 1.95 -16.61 -11.56
C ARG A 30 3.25 -16.03 -11.00
N GLN A 31 4.38 -16.34 -11.64
CA GLN A 31 5.69 -15.80 -11.22
C GLN A 31 5.73 -14.28 -11.41
N THR A 32 5.27 -13.76 -12.56
CA THR A 32 5.20 -12.33 -12.83
C THR A 32 4.33 -11.61 -11.81
N GLN A 33 3.18 -12.18 -11.43
CA GLN A 33 2.32 -11.62 -10.39
C GLN A 33 3.04 -11.54 -9.04
N GLN A 34 3.76 -12.59 -8.64
CA GLN A 34 4.53 -12.59 -7.39
C GLN A 34 5.64 -11.52 -7.39
N VAL A 35 6.35 -11.37 -8.50
CA VAL A 35 7.38 -10.33 -8.65
C VAL A 35 6.75 -8.93 -8.59
N ALA A 36 5.62 -8.71 -9.25
CA ALA A 36 4.92 -7.43 -9.21
C ALA A 36 4.47 -7.05 -7.79
N LEU A 37 3.95 -8.01 -7.03
CA LEU A 37 3.57 -7.80 -5.63
C LEU A 37 4.77 -7.47 -4.75
N ALA A 38 5.88 -8.19 -4.90
CA ALA A 38 7.11 -7.92 -4.17
C ALA A 38 7.67 -6.53 -4.51
N ALA A 39 7.69 -6.15 -5.79
CA ALA A 39 8.12 -4.83 -6.23
C ALA A 39 7.25 -3.71 -5.65
N GLN A 40 5.93 -3.92 -5.57
CA GLN A 40 5.02 -2.95 -4.96
C GLN A 40 5.26 -2.81 -3.45
N GLN A 41 5.49 -3.91 -2.74
CA GLN A 41 5.86 -3.87 -1.32
C GLN A 41 7.20 -3.15 -1.10
N GLN A 42 8.19 -3.40 -1.97
CA GLN A 42 9.47 -2.69 -1.93
C GLN A 42 9.31 -1.19 -2.18
N GLN A 43 8.51 -0.80 -3.17
CA GLN A 43 8.24 0.61 -3.48
C GLN A 43 7.60 1.33 -2.29
N ARG A 44 6.67 0.68 -1.60
CA ARG A 44 6.03 1.22 -0.39
C ARG A 44 7.02 1.36 0.77
N ALA A 45 7.85 0.35 0.99
CA ALA A 45 8.89 0.40 2.01
C ALA A 45 9.88 1.54 1.72
N SER A 46 10.28 1.72 0.46
CA SER A 46 11.11 2.85 0.03
C SER A 46 10.43 4.18 0.33
N ALA A 47 9.16 4.34 -0.06
CA ALA A 47 8.43 5.59 0.20
C ALA A 47 8.35 5.93 1.69
N LEU A 48 8.14 4.93 2.55
CA LEU A 48 8.16 5.11 4.01
C LEU A 48 9.57 5.48 4.52
N LEU A 49 10.61 4.83 4.01
CA LEU A 49 12.00 5.16 4.36
C LEU A 49 12.38 6.57 3.92
N ASP A 50 11.88 7.03 2.77
CA ASP A 50 12.11 8.40 2.28
C ASP A 50 11.42 9.43 3.19
N ILE A 51 10.17 9.16 3.63
CA ILE A 51 9.49 10.00 4.63
C ILE A 51 10.31 10.04 5.91
N ILE A 52 10.73 8.89 6.45
CA ILE A 52 11.55 8.82 7.67
C ILE A 52 12.89 9.56 7.50
N GLY A 53 13.52 9.42 6.32
CA GLY A 53 14.77 10.07 5.97
C GLY A 53 14.67 11.59 6.05
N SER A 54 13.54 12.18 5.61
CA SER A 54 13.32 13.63 5.67
C SER A 54 13.42 14.22 7.08
N PHE A 55 13.09 13.44 8.12
CA PHE A 55 13.24 13.86 9.53
C PHE A 55 14.70 13.88 9.99
N SER A 56 15.57 13.13 9.32
CA SER A 56 17.01 13.11 9.60
C SER A 56 17.78 14.20 8.83
N GLU A 57 17.19 14.79 7.79
CA GLU A 57 17.83 15.78 6.90
C GLU A 57 17.69 17.23 7.38
N THR A 58 16.87 17.49 8.41
CA THR A 58 16.71 18.83 8.99
C THR A 58 17.96 19.31 9.72
N ASP A 59 18.11 20.63 9.90
CA ASP A 59 19.22 21.25 10.67
C ASP A 59 19.38 20.68 12.10
N SER A 60 18.30 20.18 12.69
CA SER A 60 18.27 19.50 13.99
C SER A 60 17.41 18.25 13.84
N PRO A 61 18.02 17.07 13.58
CA PRO A 61 17.30 15.83 13.30
C PRO A 61 16.22 15.53 14.33
N ILE A 62 15.03 15.20 13.85
CA ILE A 62 13.88 14.86 14.68
C ILE A 62 13.67 13.36 14.60
N SER A 63 13.37 12.71 15.72
CA SER A 63 13.11 11.27 15.69
C SER A 63 11.78 11.02 14.98
N TRP A 64 11.76 10.07 14.04
CA TRP A 64 10.49 9.56 13.52
C TRP A 64 9.59 9.03 14.65
N LEU A 65 10.19 8.52 15.73
CA LEU A 65 9.44 8.10 16.92
C LEU A 65 8.68 9.27 17.56
N ASP A 66 9.25 10.47 17.56
CA ASP A 66 8.57 11.66 18.08
C ASP A 66 7.35 11.95 17.20
N PHE A 67 7.50 11.88 15.87
CA PHE A 67 6.38 12.01 14.94
C PHE A 67 5.32 10.94 15.14
N VAL A 68 5.64 9.65 15.30
CA VAL A 68 4.60 8.62 15.47
C VAL A 68 4.08 8.51 16.91
N SER A 69 4.60 9.28 17.84
CA SER A 69 4.13 9.38 19.23
C SER A 69 3.49 10.74 19.50
N GLU A 70 3.00 10.92 20.73
CA GLU A 70 2.41 12.17 21.20
C GLU A 70 3.47 13.25 21.55
N ASN A 71 4.75 12.98 21.29
CA ASN A 71 5.86 13.87 21.65
C ASN A 71 6.27 14.85 20.53
N PHE A 72 5.58 14.84 19.39
CA PHE A 72 5.92 15.71 18.27
C PHE A 72 5.54 17.18 18.56
N ASP A 73 6.53 18.05 18.72
CA ASP A 73 6.31 19.46 19.01
C ASP A 73 5.89 20.24 17.76
N VAL A 74 4.59 20.42 17.58
CA VAL A 74 4.00 21.23 16.50
C VAL A 74 3.94 22.73 16.79
N SER A 75 4.43 23.17 17.95
CA SER A 75 4.54 24.61 18.26
C SER A 75 5.71 25.27 17.55
N ASP A 76 6.74 24.49 17.21
CA ASP A 76 7.80 24.89 16.30
C ASP A 76 7.30 24.85 14.84
N GLU A 77 7.40 25.97 14.12
CA GLU A 77 6.88 26.08 12.75
C GLU A 77 7.56 25.13 11.76
N LYS A 78 8.86 24.83 11.94
CA LYS A 78 9.58 23.88 11.06
C LYS A 78 9.10 22.46 11.32
N ASN A 79 8.97 22.07 12.58
CA ASN A 79 8.44 20.76 12.96
C ASN A 79 7.01 20.59 12.45
N LYS A 80 6.17 21.61 12.63
CA LYS A 80 4.80 21.61 12.12
C LYS A 80 4.76 21.34 10.62
N ALA A 81 5.51 22.10 9.81
CA ALA A 81 5.53 21.92 8.37
C ALA A 81 6.04 20.52 7.96
N LEU A 82 7.06 20.01 8.65
CA LEU A 82 7.57 18.66 8.43
C LEU A 82 6.50 17.58 8.73
N GLY A 83 5.83 17.70 9.88
CA GLY A 83 4.79 16.77 10.30
C GLY A 83 3.58 16.80 9.38
N GLU A 84 3.14 17.98 8.95
CA GLU A 84 2.04 18.14 7.99
C GLU A 84 2.36 17.47 6.64
N ASN A 85 3.58 17.65 6.12
CA ASN A 85 4.03 16.99 4.90
C ASN A 85 4.08 15.47 5.06
N ALA A 86 4.64 14.98 6.17
CA ALA A 86 4.74 13.55 6.46
C ALA A 86 3.35 12.92 6.60
N ALA A 87 2.42 13.58 7.30
CA ALA A 87 1.03 13.14 7.43
C ALA A 87 0.33 13.06 6.06
N TYR A 88 0.53 14.05 5.20
CA TYR A 88 -0.04 14.03 3.84
C TYR A 88 0.55 12.90 2.99
N GLN A 89 1.86 12.68 3.06
CA GLN A 89 2.53 11.57 2.36
C GLN A 89 2.04 10.21 2.86
N LEU A 90 1.84 10.05 4.18
CA LEU A 90 1.26 8.84 4.75
C LEU A 90 -0.14 8.57 4.22
N TRP A 91 -0.99 9.59 4.05
CA TRP A 91 -2.31 9.40 3.44
C TRP A 91 -2.25 8.86 2.01
N MET A 92 -1.25 9.26 1.22
CA MET A 92 -1.04 8.71 -0.13
C MET A 92 -0.63 7.22 -0.06
N VAL A 93 0.19 6.84 0.92
CA VAL A 93 0.53 5.43 1.17
C VAL A 93 -0.70 4.65 1.63
N TYR A 94 -1.52 5.23 2.51
CA TYR A 94 -2.72 4.60 3.05
C TYR A 94 -3.82 4.38 2.01
N GLU A 95 -4.03 5.32 1.08
CA GLU A 95 -4.93 5.10 -0.07
C GLU A 95 -4.46 3.90 -0.91
N ASN A 96 -3.14 3.78 -1.13
CA ASN A 96 -2.59 2.64 -1.84
C ASN A 96 -2.77 1.34 -1.04
N ASP A 97 -2.54 1.35 0.28
CA ASP A 97 -2.77 0.19 1.17
C ASP A 97 -4.22 -0.29 1.09
N HIS A 98 -5.19 0.63 1.14
CA HIS A 98 -6.60 0.31 0.97
C HIS A 98 -6.90 -0.30 -0.41
N LEU A 99 -6.35 0.26 -1.49
CA LEU A 99 -6.52 -0.31 -2.83
C LEU A 99 -6.00 -1.75 -2.92
N GLN A 100 -4.84 -2.05 -2.32
CA GLN A 100 -4.31 -3.42 -2.34
C GLN A 100 -5.17 -4.41 -1.57
N TYR A 101 -5.74 -3.98 -0.44
CA TYR A 101 -6.68 -4.79 0.30
C TYR A 101 -7.93 -5.09 -0.54
N GLU A 102 -8.50 -4.08 -1.21
CA GLU A 102 -9.64 -4.25 -2.11
C GLU A 102 -9.36 -5.22 -3.28
N LEU A 103 -8.12 -5.24 -3.77
CA LEU A 103 -7.68 -6.15 -4.83
C LEU A 103 -7.36 -7.58 -4.32
N GLY A 104 -7.48 -7.84 -3.02
CA GLY A 104 -7.14 -9.13 -2.41
C GLY A 104 -5.63 -9.40 -2.35
N LEU A 105 -4.81 -8.34 -2.41
CA LEU A 105 -3.35 -8.39 -2.42
C LEU A 105 -2.73 -8.11 -1.04
N MET A 106 -3.57 -8.04 -0.01
CA MET A 106 -3.17 -7.84 1.38
C MET A 106 -4.01 -8.75 2.28
N ASP A 107 -3.34 -9.49 3.16
CA ASP A 107 -4.01 -10.32 4.17
C ASP A 107 -4.81 -9.47 5.15
N GLU A 108 -5.95 -10.00 5.61
CA GLU A 108 -6.86 -9.30 6.53
C GLU A 108 -6.16 -8.84 7.81
N GLU A 109 -5.29 -9.67 8.41
CA GLU A 109 -4.57 -9.31 9.63
C GLU A 109 -3.61 -8.12 9.42
N ILE A 110 -2.95 -8.08 8.27
CA ILE A 110 -2.07 -6.98 7.87
C ILE A 110 -2.92 -5.72 7.65
N TRP A 111 -4.05 -5.86 6.95
CA TRP A 111 -4.98 -4.78 6.71
C TRP A 111 -5.49 -4.15 8.01
N LEU A 112 -5.93 -4.97 8.97
CA LEU A 112 -6.41 -4.48 10.28
C LEU A 112 -5.32 -3.69 11.02
N SER A 113 -4.06 -4.13 10.93
CA SER A 113 -2.92 -3.42 11.50
C SER A 113 -2.67 -2.07 10.82
N LYS A 114 -2.77 -2.01 9.49
CA LYS A 114 -2.66 -0.77 8.72
C LYS A 114 -3.82 0.19 9.02
N LEU A 115 -5.04 -0.32 9.07
CA LEU A 115 -6.24 0.47 9.42
C LEU A 115 -6.13 1.07 10.82
N ALA A 116 -5.53 0.35 11.78
CA ALA A 116 -5.25 0.91 13.11
C ALA A 116 -4.29 2.11 13.06
N ALA A 117 -3.22 2.03 12.24
CA ALA A 117 -2.31 3.15 12.04
C ALA A 117 -2.98 4.34 11.34
N MET A 118 -3.85 4.07 10.34
CA MET A 118 -4.64 5.11 9.68
C MET A 118 -5.56 5.83 10.68
N ARG A 119 -6.26 5.08 11.54
CA ARG A 119 -7.12 5.63 12.59
C ARG A 119 -6.33 6.43 13.61
N TYR A 120 -5.13 5.98 13.98
CA TYR A 120 -4.26 6.72 14.86
C TYR A 120 -3.92 8.09 14.27
N LEU A 121 -3.47 8.18 13.01
CA LEU A 121 -3.20 9.46 12.36
C LEU A 121 -4.46 10.32 12.20
N PHE A 122 -5.58 9.69 11.82
CA PHE A 122 -6.87 10.35 11.66
C PHE A 122 -7.32 11.07 12.93
N ASN A 123 -7.06 10.46 14.10
CA ASN A 123 -7.42 10.97 15.43
C ASN A 123 -6.46 12.00 16.02
N ARG A 124 -5.41 12.40 15.29
CA ARG A 124 -4.47 13.43 15.75
C ARG A 124 -4.93 14.82 15.36
N CYS A 125 -5.30 15.60 16.37
CA CYS A 125 -5.87 16.93 16.21
C CYS A 125 -4.91 17.94 15.57
N GLU A 126 -3.62 17.82 15.88
CA GLU A 126 -2.57 18.62 15.26
C GLU A 126 -2.49 18.45 13.73
N PHE A 127 -3.01 17.35 13.19
CA PHE A 127 -3.03 17.06 11.76
C PHE A 127 -4.43 17.07 11.14
N GLN A 128 -5.46 17.54 11.87
CA GLN A 128 -6.84 17.51 11.40
C GLN A 128 -7.01 18.18 10.02
N ALA A 129 -6.46 19.39 9.83
CA ALA A 129 -6.55 20.11 8.56
C ALA A 129 -5.91 19.33 7.39
N VAL A 130 -4.81 18.63 7.66
CA VAL A 130 -4.15 17.77 6.68
C VAL A 130 -5.01 16.54 6.38
N ASN A 131 -5.56 15.90 7.41
CA ASN A 131 -6.43 14.73 7.30
C ASN A 131 -7.67 15.04 6.44
N GLU A 132 -8.38 16.14 6.75
CA GLU A 132 -9.55 16.60 5.99
C GLU A 132 -9.20 16.86 4.52
N ARG A 133 -8.06 17.53 4.30
CA ARG A 133 -7.61 17.87 2.95
C ARG A 133 -7.22 16.63 2.14
N ALA A 134 -6.46 15.71 2.74
CA ALA A 134 -6.03 14.49 2.08
C ALA A 134 -7.22 13.57 1.75
N LEU A 135 -8.13 13.38 2.71
CA LEU A 135 -9.31 12.51 2.54
C LEU A 135 -10.33 13.04 1.52
N THR A 136 -10.26 14.33 1.16
CA THR A 136 -11.05 14.88 0.03
C THR A 136 -10.69 14.22 -1.31
N PHE A 137 -9.46 13.70 -1.45
CA PHE A 137 -8.98 13.03 -2.66
C PHE A 137 -8.91 11.51 -2.52
N SER A 138 -9.32 10.97 -1.37
CA SER A 138 -9.36 9.54 -1.10
C SER A 138 -10.63 8.88 -1.64
N SER A 139 -10.59 7.56 -1.80
CA SER A 139 -11.79 6.79 -2.12
C SER A 139 -12.85 6.91 -1.02
N ALA A 140 -14.11 7.05 -1.42
CA ALA A 140 -15.22 7.18 -0.47
C ALA A 140 -15.31 6.01 0.50
N LYS A 141 -14.91 4.80 0.07
CA LYS A 141 -14.87 3.60 0.93
C LYS A 141 -13.83 3.74 2.05
N LEU A 142 -12.63 4.25 1.76
CA LEU A 142 -11.62 4.50 2.78
C LEU A 142 -12.13 5.51 3.81
N THR A 143 -12.70 6.63 3.34
CA THR A 143 -13.24 7.66 4.24
C THR A 143 -14.35 7.10 5.14
N MET A 144 -15.23 6.22 4.63
CA MET A 144 -16.26 5.58 5.45
C MET A 144 -15.68 4.63 6.53
N LEU A 145 -14.53 4.00 6.29
CA LEU A 145 -13.90 3.05 7.24
C LEU A 145 -13.23 3.74 8.44
N LEU A 146 -12.82 4.99 8.26
CA LEU A 146 -12.14 5.81 9.27
C LEU A 146 -13.12 6.54 10.20
N GLY A 147 -14.35 6.79 9.73
CA GLY A 147 -15.32 7.69 10.37
C GLY A 147 -15.53 8.95 9.54
N ARG A 148 -16.62 9.71 9.70
CA ARG A 148 -16.72 10.99 8.98
C ARG A 148 -15.65 11.94 9.54
N PRO A 149 -15.00 12.76 8.71
CA PRO A 149 -14.08 13.80 9.20
C PRO A 149 -14.71 14.65 10.32
N ASP A 150 -16.02 14.93 10.21
CA ASP A 150 -16.81 15.68 11.19
C ASP A 150 -17.03 14.96 12.55
N ASP A 151 -16.76 13.65 12.62
CA ASP A 151 -16.88 12.87 13.85
C ASP A 151 -15.65 13.06 14.77
N ASN A 152 -14.52 13.48 14.20
CA ASN A 152 -13.31 13.85 14.94
C ASN A 152 -13.33 15.34 15.27
N LYS A 153 -14.15 15.70 16.26
CA LYS A 153 -14.13 17.06 16.80
C LYS A 153 -12.94 17.19 17.74
N CYS A 154 -11.86 17.71 17.19
CA CYS A 154 -10.82 18.33 17.98
C CYS A 154 -11.36 19.67 18.47
N ASP A 155 -11.67 19.74 19.77
CA ASP A 155 -12.18 20.94 20.45
C ASP A 155 -11.14 22.06 20.52
#